data_AF-A0A9X8T1G4-F1
#
_entry.id   AF-A0A9X8T1G4-F1
#
_cell.length_a   1.000
_cell.length_b   1.000
_cell.length_c   1.000
_cell.angle_alpha   90.00
_cell.angle_beta   90.00
_cell.angle_gamma   90.00
#
_symmetry.space_group_name_H-M   'P 1'
#
loop_
_entity.id
_entity.type
_entity.pdbx_description
1 polymer ?
#
loop_
_entity_poly.entity_id
_entity_poly.type
_entity_poly.pdbx_seq_one_letter_code
_entity_poly.pdbx_strand_id
1 'polypeptide(L)'
;MKKFKEIFLNEGMKMPNNNGIKRVQSFNSDVSVNFLLDDESRDFLKEKLPIEGVIYEPTLKKLAENVIILNRQKHRISDESRISLMNKEIYQGYSEASFYTSIIEA
;
A
#
# COMPACT_ATOMS: atom_id res chain seq x y z
N MET A 1 3.61 5.26 18.10
CA MET A 1 3.15 4.50 16.91
C MET A 1 2.36 5.46 16.04
N LYS A 2 2.75 5.67 14.79
CA LYS A 2 2.04 6.61 13.89
C LYS A 2 0.73 5.98 13.40
N LYS A 3 -0.28 6.80 13.12
CA LYS A 3 -1.54 6.33 12.54
C LYS A 3 -1.41 6.12 11.04
N PHE A 4 -2.15 5.17 10.47
CA PHE A 4 -2.12 4.92 9.02
C PHE A 4 -2.41 6.19 8.20
N LYS A 5 -3.49 6.91 8.51
CA LYS A 5 -3.87 8.13 7.79
C LYS A 5 -2.78 9.21 7.84
N GLU A 6 -2.13 9.38 8.99
CA GLU A 6 -1.01 10.31 9.14
C GLU A 6 0.19 9.91 8.29
N ILE A 7 0.59 8.63 8.34
CA ILE A 7 1.66 8.08 7.50
C ILE A 7 1.35 8.34 6.02
N PHE A 8 0.13 8.00 5.61
CA PHE A 8 -0.32 8.13 4.22
C PHE A 8 -0.23 9.57 3.71
N LEU A 9 -0.76 10.53 4.49
CA LEU A 9 -0.77 11.94 4.11
C LEU A 9 0.62 12.57 4.14
N ASN A 10 1.41 12.30 5.19
CA ASN A 10 2.74 12.89 5.36
C ASN A 10 3.74 12.40 4.32
N GLU A 11 3.65 11.13 3.91
CA GLU A 11 4.55 10.55 2.90
C GLU A 11 4.03 10.73 1.46
N GLY A 12 2.91 11.43 1.25
CA GLY A 12 2.34 11.67 -0.08
C GLY A 12 1.99 10.37 -0.81
N MET A 13 1.45 9.39 -0.09
CA MET A 13 1.19 8.06 -0.60
C MET A 13 0.04 8.02 -1.61
N LYS A 14 0.04 6.97 -2.44
CA LYS A 14 -1.04 6.67 -3.39
C LYS A 14 -1.88 5.50 -2.90
N MET A 15 -3.18 5.56 -3.18
CA MET A 15 -4.13 4.46 -2.94
C MET A 15 -4.18 3.52 -4.16
N PRO A 16 -4.46 2.21 -4.01
CA PRO A 16 -4.74 1.37 -5.16
C PRO A 16 -6.02 1.79 -5.87
N ASN A 17 -6.01 1.68 -7.20
CA ASN A 17 -7.22 1.81 -8.03
C ASN A 17 -7.78 0.43 -8.41
N ASN A 18 -8.77 0.39 -9.31
CA ASN A 18 -9.40 -0.85 -9.79
C ASN A 18 -8.39 -1.87 -10.37
N ASN A 19 -7.28 -1.39 -10.97
CA ASN A 19 -6.22 -2.25 -11.49
C ASN A 19 -5.30 -2.74 -10.38
N GLY A 20 -5.00 -1.87 -9.41
CA GLY A 20 -4.06 -2.13 -8.33
C GLY A 20 -4.62 -2.95 -7.17
N ILE A 21 -5.93 -2.86 -6.89
CA ILE A 21 -6.50 -3.39 -5.64
C ILE A 21 -6.28 -4.89 -5.46
N LYS A 22 -6.52 -5.68 -6.51
CA LYS A 22 -6.28 -7.14 -6.47
C LYS A 22 -4.80 -7.46 -6.25
N ARG A 23 -3.90 -6.67 -6.85
CA ARG A 23 -2.43 -6.84 -6.74
C ARG A 23 -1.93 -6.48 -5.34
N VAL A 24 -2.48 -5.42 -4.75
CA VAL A 24 -2.21 -5.02 -3.35
C VAL A 24 -2.75 -6.05 -2.38
N GLN A 25 -3.94 -6.61 -2.62
CA GLN A 25 -4.53 -7.63 -1.76
C GLN A 25 -3.73 -8.94 -1.79
N SER A 26 -3.20 -9.34 -2.95
CA SER A 26 -2.38 -10.56 -3.10
C SER A 26 -0.93 -10.37 -2.66
N PHE A 27 -0.50 -9.13 -2.39
CA PHE A 27 0.88 -8.87 -2.00
C PHE A 27 1.15 -9.45 -0.62
N ASN A 28 2.16 -10.32 -0.55
CA ASN A 28 2.66 -10.85 0.70
C ASN A 28 4.12 -10.43 0.86
N SER A 29 4.42 -9.84 2.01
CA SER A 29 5.75 -9.34 2.32
C SER A 29 6.24 -9.97 3.60
N ASP A 30 7.52 -10.32 3.62
CA ASP A 30 8.20 -10.78 4.83
C ASP A 30 8.50 -9.62 5.79
N VAL A 31 8.34 -8.37 5.34
CA VAL A 31 8.45 -7.19 6.18
C VAL A 31 7.08 -6.77 6.71
N SER A 32 7.06 -6.28 7.96
CA SER A 32 5.89 -5.71 8.61
C SER A 32 6.17 -4.26 8.99
N VAL A 33 5.13 -3.44 8.95
CA VAL A 33 5.22 -2.02 9.33
C VAL A 33 4.44 -1.82 10.62
N ASN A 34 5.06 -1.13 11.58
CA ASN A 34 4.42 -0.82 12.84
C ASN A 34 3.57 0.46 12.73
N PHE A 35 2.24 0.31 12.69
CA PHE A 35 1.31 1.43 12.63
C PHE A 35 0.01 1.15 13.40
N LEU A 36 -0.70 2.23 13.75
CA LEU A 36 -2.03 2.17 14.34
C LEU A 36 -3.10 2.34 13.26
N LEU A 37 -4.05 1.39 13.22
CA LEU A 37 -5.28 1.52 12.43
C LEU A 37 -6.41 1.98 13.36
N ASP A 38 -6.51 3.30 13.55
CA ASP A 38 -7.58 3.92 14.33
C ASP A 38 -8.86 4.13 13.51
N ASP A 39 -9.95 4.56 14.15
CA ASP A 39 -11.27 4.71 13.52
C ASP A 39 -11.22 5.63 12.30
N GLU A 40 -10.54 6.77 12.40
CA GLU A 40 -10.36 7.68 11.27
C GLU A 40 -9.61 7.04 10.09
N SER A 41 -8.58 6.23 10.37
CA SER A 41 -7.85 5.52 9.32
C SER A 41 -8.71 4.43 8.68
N ARG A 42 -9.55 3.75 9.47
CA ARG A 42 -10.49 2.73 8.96
C ARG A 42 -11.51 3.38 8.01
N ASP A 43 -12.10 4.49 8.42
CA ASP A 43 -13.10 5.20 7.61
C ASP A 43 -12.46 5.76 6.34
N PHE A 44 -11.26 6.34 6.46
CA PHE A 44 -10.49 6.80 5.30
C PHE A 44 -10.19 5.68 4.30
N LEU A 45 -9.80 4.49 4.76
CA LEU A 45 -9.57 3.35 3.88
C LEU A 45 -10.86 2.86 3.21
N LYS A 46 -11.96 2.75 3.97
CA LYS A 46 -13.25 2.31 3.42
C LYS A 46 -13.79 3.27 2.36
N GLU A 47 -13.55 4.57 2.52
CA GLU A 47 -13.95 5.57 1.54
C GLU A 47 -13.11 5.51 0.25
N LYS A 48 -11.81 5.22 0.36
CA LYS A 48 -10.86 5.33 -0.76
C LYS A 48 -10.55 4.02 -1.48
N LEU A 49 -10.73 2.87 -0.83
CA LEU A 49 -10.46 1.58 -1.45
C LEU A 49 -11.61 1.21 -2.41
N PRO A 50 -11.30 0.80 -3.66
CA PRO A 50 -12.32 0.39 -4.61
C PRO A 50 -12.74 -1.07 -4.35
N ILE A 51 -13.32 -1.33 -3.18
CA ILE A 51 -13.81 -2.65 -2.77
C ILE A 51 -15.30 -2.53 -2.47
N GLU A 52 -16.08 -3.41 -3.09
CA GLU A 52 -17.51 -3.55 -2.79
C GLU A 52 -17.72 -4.60 -1.68
N GLY A 53 -18.67 -4.34 -0.79
CA GLY A 53 -19.06 -5.27 0.26
C GLY A 53 -18.35 -5.10 1.61
N VAL A 54 -18.52 -6.10 2.48
CA VAL A 54 -18.00 -6.07 3.86
C VAL A 54 -16.53 -6.46 3.88
N ILE A 55 -15.69 -5.57 4.41
CA ILE A 55 -14.27 -5.85 4.65
C ILE A 55 -14.05 -6.07 6.14
N TYR A 56 -13.57 -7.25 6.50
CA TYR A 56 -13.21 -7.58 7.88
C TYR A 56 -11.95 -6.83 8.31
N GLU A 57 -11.88 -6.51 9.60
CA GLU A 57 -10.79 -5.73 10.18
C GLU A 57 -9.38 -6.31 9.92
N PRO A 58 -9.13 -7.63 10.03
CA PRO A 58 -7.82 -8.20 9.71
C PRO A 58 -7.41 -7.93 8.25
N THR A 59 -8.36 -8.06 7.32
CA THR A 59 -8.14 -7.80 5.89
C THR A 59 -7.86 -6.32 5.65
N LEU A 60 -8.62 -5.43 6.28
CA LEU A 60 -8.43 -3.98 6.16
C LEU A 60 -7.04 -3.57 6.69
N LYS A 61 -6.62 -4.13 7.83
CA LYS A 61 -5.28 -3.89 8.40
C LYS A 61 -4.18 -4.40 7.48
N LYS A 62 -4.35 -5.59 6.87
CA LYS A 62 -3.35 -6.11 5.93
C LYS A 62 -3.25 -5.25 4.67
N LEU A 63 -4.38 -4.77 4.13
CA LEU A 63 -4.40 -3.85 3.00
C LEU A 63 -3.69 -2.53 3.35
N ALA A 64 -3.96 -1.96 4.53
CA ALA A 64 -3.29 -0.76 5.01
C ALA A 64 -1.76 -0.93 5.08
N GLU A 65 -1.30 -2.05 5.63
CA GLU A 65 0.13 -2.39 5.69
C GLU A 65 0.75 -2.49 4.29
N ASN A 66 0.08 -3.22 3.39
CA ASN A 66 0.54 -3.38 2.01
C ASN A 66 0.60 -2.04 1.27
N VAL A 67 -0.37 -1.15 1.47
CA VAL A 67 -0.34 0.21 0.91
C VAL A 67 0.91 0.96 1.36
N ILE A 68 1.27 0.90 2.64
CA ILE A 68 2.48 1.55 3.15
C ILE A 68 3.73 0.95 2.49
N ILE A 69 3.89 -0.37 2.54
CA ILE A 69 5.07 -1.06 2.00
C ILE A 69 5.25 -0.75 0.50
N LEU A 70 4.18 -0.88 -0.28
CA LEU A 70 4.23 -0.70 -1.73
C LEU A 70 4.43 0.76 -2.17
N ASN A 71 4.11 1.73 -1.32
CA ASN A 71 4.45 3.14 -1.56
C ASN A 71 5.93 3.42 -1.31
N ARG A 72 6.50 2.77 -0.28
CA ARG A 72 7.92 2.88 0.11
C ARG A 72 8.85 2.04 -0.78
N GLN A 73 8.34 1.04 -1.48
CA GLN A 73 9.09 0.33 -2.52
C GLN A 73 9.11 1.15 -3.81
N LYS A 74 10.31 1.48 -4.30
CA LYS A 74 10.56 2.24 -5.52
C LYS A 74 11.20 1.36 -6.57
N HIS A 75 10.78 1.51 -7.82
CA HIS A 75 11.38 0.83 -8.95
C HIS A 75 12.77 1.42 -9.22
N ARG A 76 13.79 0.56 -9.31
CA ARG A 76 15.19 1.00 -9.42
C ARG A 76 15.48 1.87 -10.64
N ILE A 77 14.77 1.67 -11.75
CA ILE A 77 15.04 2.37 -13.01
C ILE A 77 14.25 3.68 -13.11
N SER A 78 12.95 3.65 -12.77
CA SER A 78 12.05 4.78 -13.00
C SER A 78 11.73 5.60 -11.74
N ASP A 79 12.16 5.14 -10.57
CA ASP A 79 11.87 5.70 -9.26
C ASP A 79 10.37 5.81 -8.90
N GLU A 80 9.50 5.22 -9.73
CA GLU A 80 8.08 5.12 -9.45
C GLU A 80 7.84 4.20 -8.25
N SER A 81 6.89 4.55 -7.37
CA SER A 81 6.47 3.61 -6.34
C SER A 81 5.84 2.37 -6.95
N ARG A 82 6.04 1.22 -6.31
CA ARG A 82 5.49 -0.04 -6.76
C ARG A 82 3.96 0.03 -6.86
N ILE A 83 3.30 0.74 -5.95
CA ILE A 83 1.85 0.98 -6.05
C ILE A 83 1.46 1.78 -7.30
N SER A 84 2.27 2.76 -7.71
CA SER A 84 2.05 3.54 -8.94
C SER A 84 2.10 2.63 -10.17
N LEU A 85 3.08 1.72 -10.20
CA LEU A 85 3.19 0.71 -11.24
C LEU A 85 2.04 -0.30 -11.21
N MET A 86 1.64 -0.76 -10.03
CA MET A 86 0.49 -1.66 -9.86
C MET A 86 -0.84 -1.03 -10.24
N ASN A 87 -0.96 0.30 -10.20
CA ASN A 87 -2.14 1.02 -10.65
C ASN A 87 -2.25 1.15 -12.18
N LYS A 88 -1.17 0.88 -12.93
CA LYS A 88 -1.20 0.85 -14.39
C LYS A 88 -2.05 -0.33 -14.86
N GLU A 89 -2.74 -0.16 -15.99
CA GLU A 89 -3.53 -1.23 -16.61
C GLU A 89 -2.66 -2.49 -16.82
N ILE A 90 -1.49 -2.30 -17.43
CA ILE A 90 -0.48 -3.33 -17.63
C ILE A 90 0.60 -3.22 -16.55
N TYR A 91 0.67 -4.21 -15.66
CA TYR A 91 1.77 -4.41 -14.72
C TYR A 91 2.73 -5.46 -15.29
N GLN A 92 3.96 -5.05 -15.59
CA GLN A 92 4.94 -5.85 -16.34
C GLN A 92 5.55 -7.04 -15.58
N GLY A 93 4.92 -7.48 -14.47
CA GLY A 93 5.41 -8.63 -13.71
C GLY A 93 6.79 -8.41 -13.08
N TYR A 94 7.09 -7.18 -12.65
CA TYR A 94 8.38 -6.84 -12.02
C TYR A 94 8.71 -7.79 -10.86
N SER A 95 9.95 -8.27 -10.81
CA SER A 95 10.45 -9.10 -9.72
C SER A 95 10.78 -8.26 -8.49
N GLU A 96 10.92 -8.89 -7.32
CA GLU A 96 11.32 -8.16 -6.10
C GLU A 96 12.65 -7.42 -6.26
N ALA A 97 13.60 -8.00 -7.01
CA ALA A 97 14.89 -7.38 -7.28
C ALA A 97 14.80 -6.07 -8.08
N SER A 98 13.70 -5.85 -8.81
CA SER A 98 13.42 -4.59 -9.50
C SER A 98 13.16 -3.41 -8.55
N PHE A 99 12.94 -3.67 -7.26
CA PHE A 99 12.59 -2.66 -6.27
C PHE A 99 13.67 -2.47 -5.21
N TYR A 100 13.65 -1.29 -4.61
CA TYR A 100 14.38 -0.96 -3.38
C TYR A 100 13.43 -0.22 -2.43
N THR A 101 13.69 -0.28 -1.12
CA THR A 101 12.89 0.43 -0.13
C THR A 101 13.48 1.82 0.10
N SER A 102 12.71 2.87 -0.12
CA SER A 102 13.17 4.27 0.01
C SER A 102 13.12 4.81 1.44
N ILE A 103 12.35 4.17 2.34
CA ILE A 103 12.25 4.55 3.74
C ILE A 103 12.44 3.30 4.59
N ILE A 104 13.58 3.22 5.27
CA ILE A 104 13.81 2.29 6.37
C ILE A 104 13.48 3.09 7.63
N GLU A 105 12.29 2.89 8.20
CA GLU A 105 12.08 3.35 9.57
C GLU A 105 13.02 2.52 10.46
N ALA A 106 14.01 3.19 11.06
CA ALA A 106 14.87 2.64 12.11
C ALA A 106 14.14 2.62 13.45
#